data_AF-C0ECZ7-F1
#
_entry.id   AF-C0ECZ7-F1
#
_cell.length_a   1.000
_cell.length_b   1.000
_cell.length_c   1.000
_cell.angle_alpha   90.00
_cell.angle_beta   90.00
_cell.angle_gamma   90.00
#
_symmetry.space_group_name_H-M   'P 1'
#
loop_
_entity.id
_entity.type
_entity.pdbx_description
1 polymer ?
#
loop_
_entity_poly.entity_id
_entity_poly.type
_entity_poly.pdbx_seq_one_letter_code
_entity_poly.pdbx_strand_id
1 'polypeptide(L)' 'MKIYAQKGSRLNDDDRLEIARLLIKAGYTVRIGREKKDGQGVYLNFVEYLGKGGQNGEEA' A
#
# COMPACT_ATOMS: atom_id res chain seq x y z
N MET A 1 6.10 1.33 -6.53
CA MET A 1 6.29 2.49 -5.63
C MET A 1 5.80 2.10 -4.23
N LYS A 2 6.41 2.63 -3.16
CA LYS A 2 6.07 2.29 -1.77
C LYS A 2 5.51 3.50 -1.03
N ILE A 3 4.36 3.32 -0.40
CA ILE A 3 3.72 4.28 0.49
C ILE A 3 4.06 3.87 1.91
N TYR A 4 4.82 4.69 2.62
CA TYR A 4 5.15 4.48 4.03
C TYR A 4 4.16 5.22 4.92
N ALA A 5 3.89 4.66 6.11
CA ALA A 5 3.23 5.43 7.15
C ALA A 5 4.06 6.68 7.50
N GLN A 6 3.50 7.88 7.29
CA GLN A 6 4.18 9.13 7.65
C GLN A 6 4.43 9.16 9.16
N LYS A 7 5.66 9.51 9.55
CA LYS A 7 6.09 9.62 10.95
C LYS A 7 5.31 10.76 11.62
N GLY A 8 4.21 10.42 12.31
CA GLY A 8 3.32 11.38 12.97
C GLY A 8 1.84 11.21 12.61
N SER A 9 1.53 10.55 11.49
CA SER A 9 0.16 10.20 11.14
C SER A 9 -0.10 8.75 11.52
N ARG A 10 -1.19 8.52 12.27
CA ARG A 10 -1.73 7.18 12.55
C ARG A 10 -2.30 6.59 11.25
N LEU A 11 -1.43 6.22 10.32
CA LEU A 11 -1.77 5.26 9.28
C LEU A 11 -1.96 3.91 9.98
N ASN A 12 -3.14 3.79 10.57
CA ASN A 12 -3.62 2.60 11.23
C ASN A 12 -3.83 1.52 10.18
N ASP A 13 -4.05 0.29 10.64
CA ASP A 13 -4.25 -0.83 9.74
C ASP A 13 -5.52 -0.70 8.90
N ASP A 14 -6.51 0.07 9.39
CA ASP A 14 -7.73 0.44 8.67
C ASP A 14 -7.47 1.36 7.46
N ASP A 15 -6.73 2.46 7.64
CA ASP A 15 -6.33 3.35 6.55
C ASP A 15 -5.51 2.62 5.48
N ARG A 16 -4.67 1.65 5.87
CA ARG A 16 -3.94 0.80 4.92
C ARG A 16 -4.88 -0.04 4.06
N LEU A 17 -5.92 -0.61 4.68
CA LEU A 17 -6.91 -1.43 3.97
C LEU A 17 -7.72 -0.58 2.99
N GLU A 18 -8.13 0.62 3.39
CA GLU A 18 -8.80 1.60 2.52
C GLU A 18 -7.91 1.98 1.32
N ILE A 19 -6.66 2.35 1.55
CA ILE A 19 -5.71 2.69 0.48
C ILE A 19 -5.49 1.49 -0.45
N ALA A 20 -5.29 0.28 0.10
CA ALA A 20 -5.13 -0.92 -0.70
C ALA A 20 -6.38 -1.20 -1.55
N ARG A 21 -7.57 -1.06 -0.98
CA ARG A 21 -8.84 -1.24 -1.69
C ARG A 21 -9.00 -0.25 -2.84
N LEU A 22 -8.66 1.02 -2.64
CA LEU A 22 -8.71 2.05 -3.69
C LEU A 22 -7.76 1.73 -4.83
N LEU A 23 -6.53 1.34 -4.51
CA LEU A 23 -5.52 0.96 -5.49
C LEU A 23 -5.94 -0.30 -6.28
N ILE A 24 -6.48 -1.33 -5.60
CA ILE A 24 -7.03 -2.53 -6.26
C ILE A 24 -8.17 -2.14 -7.21
N LYS A 25 -9.11 -1.30 -6.76
CA LYS A 25 -10.24 -0.84 -7.57
C LYS A 25 -9.79 -0.05 -8.81
N ALA A 26 -8.69 0.69 -8.69
CA ALA A 26 -8.11 1.41 -9.81
C ALA A 26 -7.23 0.51 -10.72
N GLY A 27 -7.17 -0.80 -10.47
CA GLY A 27 -6.42 -1.77 -11.28
C GLY A 27 -4.92 -1.80 -10.97
N TYR A 28 -4.52 -1.34 -9.79
CA TYR A 28 -3.14 -1.49 -9.32
C TYR A 28 -3.01 -2.77 -8.48
N THR A 29 -1.87 -3.44 -8.65
CA THR A 29 -1.51 -4.56 -7.79
C THR A 29 -0.89 -4.00 -6.51
N VAL A 30 -1.42 -4.40 -5.36
CA VAL A 30 -1.01 -3.86 -4.05
C VAL A 30 -0.45 -4.97 -3.17
N ARG A 31 0.60 -4.66 -2.41
CA ARG A 31 1.25 -5.54 -1.44
C ARG A 31 1.44 -4.77 -0.14
N ILE A 32 0.95 -5.32 0.96
CA ILE A 32 1.12 -4.72 2.28
C ILE A 32 2.25 -5.46 2.98
N GLY A 33 3.19 -4.72 3.55
CA GLY A 33 4.35 -5.28 4.24
C GLY A 33 4.75 -4.44 5.44
N ARG A 34 5.69 -4.97 6.22
CA ARG A 34 6.31 -4.26 7.33
C ARG A 34 7.81 -4.50 7.30
N GLU A 35 8.59 -3.43 7.39
CA GLU A 35 10.04 -3.49 7.45
C GLU A 35 10.54 -2.90 8.77
N LYS A 36 11.62 -3.49 9.30
CA LYS A 36 12.24 -2.97 10.52
C LYS A 36 13.07 -1.76 10.12
N LYS A 37 12.79 -0.60 10.72
CA LYS A 37 13.59 0.60 10.45
C LYS A 37 14.96 0.41 11.10
N ASP A 38 16.02 0.48 10.31
CA ASP A 38 17.37 0.24 10.80
C ASP A 38 17.71 1.21 11.97
N GLY A 39 18.22 0.65 13.08
CA GLY A 39 18.63 1.40 14.27
C GLY A 39 17.55 1.77 15.30
N GLN A 40 16.26 1.62 15.01
CA GLN A 40 15.19 1.76 16.02
C GLN A 40 14.33 0.49 15.99
N GLY A 41 14.01 -0.11 17.14
CA GLY A 41 13.17 -1.33 17.24
C GLY A 41 11.72 -1.18 16.77
N VAL A 42 11.46 -0.28 15.82
CA VAL A 42 10.16 0.11 15.30
C VAL A 42 9.97 -0.52 13.92
N TYR A 43 8.82 -1.19 13.76
CA TYR A 43 8.37 -1.69 12.47
C TYR A 43 7.65 -0.58 11.71
N LEU A 44 8.13 -0.27 10.52
CA LEU A 44 7.45 0.59 9.56
C LEU A 44 6.59 -0.27 8.64
N ASN A 45 5.29 -0.12 8.76
CA ASN A 45 4.35 -0.70 7.82
C ASN A 45 4.32 0.12 6.53
N PHE A 46 4.26 -0.56 5.39
CA PHE A 46 4.23 0.05 4.06
C PHE A 46 3.21 -0.64 3.15
N VAL A 47 2.71 0.12 2.18
CA VAL A 47 1.87 -0.36 1.09
C VAL A 47 2.65 -0.16 -0.21
N GLU A 48 3.07 -1.26 -0.83
CA GLU A 48 3.73 -1.27 -2.13
C GLU A 48 2.67 -1.46 -3.22
N TYR A 49 2.67 -0.57 -4.20
CA TYR A 49 1.83 -0.71 -5.39
C TYR A 49 2.72 -0.84 -6.64
N LEU A 50 2.38 -1.83 -7.45
CA LEU A 50 2.96 -2.08 -8.75
C LEU A 50 2.08 -1.38 -9.79
N GLY A 51 2.68 -0.96 -10.90
CA GLY A 51 1.98 -0.25 -11.97
C GLY A 51 0.69 -0.95 -12.38
N LYS A 52 -0.24 -0.18 -12.97
CA LYS A 52 -1.60 -0.61 -13.34
C LYS A 52 -1.49 -1.93 -14.12
N GLY A 53 -1.71 -3.04 -13.44
CA GLY A 53 -1.75 -4.35 -14.06
C GLY A 53 -3.11 -4.38 -14.71
N GLY A 54 -3.16 -3.97 -15.98
CA GLY A 54 -4.39 -3.84 -16.75
C GLY A 54 -5.25 -5.08 -16.60
N GLN A 55 -6.20 -5.04 -15.68
CA GLN A 55 -7.38 -5.86 -15.76
C GLN A 55 -8.19 -5.16 -16.84
N ASN A 56 -7.98 -5.65 -18.07
CA ASN A 56 -8.77 -5.34 -19.24
C ASN A 56 -10.25 -5.35 -18.82
N GLY A 57 -10.84 -4.16 -18.72
CA GLY A 57 -12.22 -3.99 -19.10
C GLY A 57 -12.25 -4.13 -20.60
N GLU A 58 -12.44 -5.36 -21.06
CA GLU A 58 -12.88 -5.66 -22.42
C GLU A 58 -14.27 -5.00 -22.57
N GLU A 59 -14.30 -3.79 -23.13
CA GLU A 59 -15.52 -3.20 -23.68
C GLU A 59 -15.81 -3.94 -24.99
N ALA A 60 -16.85 -4.77 -24.97
CA ALA A 60 -17.43 -5.44 -26.12
C ALA A 60 -18.34 -4.49 -26.93
#